data_AF-A0A4Z2E060-F1
#
_entry.id   AF-A0A4Z2E060-F1
#
_cell.length_a   1.000
_cell.length_b   1.000
_cell.length_c   1.000
_cell.angle_alpha   90.00
_cell.angle_beta   90.00
_cell.angle_gamma   90.00
#
_symmetry.space_group_name_H-M   'P 1'
#
loop_
_entity.id
_entity.type
_entity.pdbx_description
1 polymer ?
#
loop_
_entity_poly.entity_id
_entity_poly.type
_entity_poly.pdbx_seq_one_letter_code
_entity_poly.pdbx_strand_id
1 'polypeptide(L)' 'MGKSRQTGNHSSDAKKHIGRTWKNKHKTKDLDQIHADMKPEVAAALLHQAVDIDVTGCAQHYCLHCA' A
#
# COMPACT_ATOMS: atom_id res chain seq x y z
N MET A 1 16.08 -44.19 -9.47
CA MET A 1 16.47 -42.79 -9.69
C MET A 1 15.36 -41.87 -9.18
N GLY A 2 15.34 -41.57 -7.88
CA GLY A 2 14.30 -40.73 -7.27
C GLY A 2 14.64 -39.25 -7.41
N LYS A 3 13.66 -38.42 -7.80
CA LYS A 3 13.82 -36.97 -7.90
C LYS A 3 14.23 -36.42 -6.52
N SER A 4 15.42 -35.84 -6.40
CA SER A 4 15.85 -35.16 -5.18
C SER A 4 14.91 -33.98 -4.88
N ARG A 5 14.52 -33.81 -3.62
CA ARG A 5 13.68 -32.68 -3.21
C ARG A 5 14.47 -31.39 -3.42
N GLN A 6 13.86 -30.40 -4.06
CA GLN A 6 14.45 -29.07 -4.24
C GLN A 6 14.34 -28.26 -2.95
N THR A 7 15.24 -28.51 -2.00
CA THR A 7 15.42 -27.66 -0.82
C THR A 7 15.91 -26.28 -1.23
N GLY A 8 15.19 -25.22 -0.83
CA GLY A 8 15.55 -23.82 -1.09
C GLY A 8 15.04 -23.23 -2.41
N ASN A 9 14.52 -24.05 -3.34
CA ASN A 9 14.01 -23.56 -4.64
C ASN A 9 12.48 -23.62 -4.70
N HIS A 10 11.81 -23.03 -3.70
CA HIS A 10 10.36 -22.92 -3.69
C HIS A 10 9.98 -21.65 -4.47
N SER A 11 9.36 -21.81 -5.64
CA SER A 11 8.86 -20.67 -6.41
C SER A 11 7.64 -20.05 -5.71
N SER A 12 7.90 -19.13 -4.79
CA SER A 12 6.90 -18.19 -4.26
C SER A 12 6.59 -17.15 -5.33
N ASP A 13 6.01 -17.62 -6.42
CA ASP A 13 5.62 -16.77 -7.53
C ASP A 13 4.51 -15.81 -7.06
N ALA A 14 4.71 -14.51 -7.27
CA ALA A 14 3.78 -13.48 -6.84
C ALA A 14 2.36 -13.71 -7.41
N LYS A 15 2.23 -14.37 -8.57
CA LYS A 15 0.93 -14.69 -9.18
C LYS A 15 0.17 -15.78 -8.43
N LYS A 16 0.86 -16.67 -7.71
CA LYS A 16 0.23 -17.73 -6.90
C LYS A 16 -0.43 -17.20 -5.63
N HIS A 17 -0.05 -16.01 -5.17
CA HIS A 17 -0.52 -15.43 -3.90
C HIS A 17 -1.28 -14.11 -4.08
N ILE A 18 -1.76 -13.78 -5.29
CA ILE A 18 -2.52 -12.55 -5.56
C ILE A 18 -3.71 -12.38 -4.60
N GLY A 19 -4.44 -13.47 -4.33
CA GLY A 19 -5.57 -13.46 -3.41
C GLY A 19 -5.23 -13.14 -1.94
N ARG A 20 -3.95 -13.16 -1.53
CA ARG A 20 -3.53 -12.64 -0.22
C ARG A 20 -3.39 -11.12 -0.26
N THR A 21 -2.77 -10.60 -1.32
CA THR A 21 -2.50 -9.16 -1.50
C THR A 21 -3.78 -8.36 -1.71
N TRP A 22 -4.74 -8.89 -2.48
CA TRP A 22 -5.98 -8.20 -2.82
C TRP A 22 -7.11 -8.36 -1.78
N LYS A 23 -6.80 -8.80 -0.55
CA LYS A 23 -7.80 -8.87 0.53
C LYS A 23 -8.14 -7.47 1.05
N ASN A 24 -9.38 -7.27 1.49
CA ASN A 24 -9.84 -5.99 2.03
C ASN A 24 -8.95 -5.41 3.14
N LYS A 25 -8.33 -6.26 3.98
CA LYS A 25 -7.43 -5.81 5.06
C LYS A 25 -6.13 -5.15 4.57
N HIS A 26 -5.80 -5.28 3.28
CA HIS A 26 -4.62 -4.69 2.63
C HIS A 26 -5.02 -3.71 1.52
N LYS A 27 -6.28 -3.31 1.47
CA LYS A 27 -6.79 -2.40 0.45
C LYS A 27 -6.20 -1.00 0.66
N THR A 28 -5.69 -0.40 -0.41
CA THR A 28 -5.25 1.00 -0.47
C THR A 28 -6.41 1.91 -0.86
N LYS A 29 -6.22 3.23 -0.89
CA LYS A 29 -7.27 4.12 -1.41
C LYS A 29 -7.58 3.79 -2.87
N ASP A 30 -8.84 4.01 -3.25
CA ASP A 30 -9.27 3.87 -4.63
C ASP A 30 -8.87 5.12 -5.43
N LEU A 31 -8.63 4.98 -6.74
CA LEU A 31 -8.16 6.09 -7.59
C LEU A 31 -9.15 7.26 -7.65
N ASP A 32 -10.45 6.98 -7.61
CA ASP A 32 -11.51 7.99 -7.57
C ASP A 32 -11.46 8.84 -6.28
N GLN A 33 -11.13 8.21 -5.15
CA GLN A 33 -10.91 8.90 -3.88
C GLN A 33 -9.67 9.78 -3.96
N ILE A 34 -8.58 9.29 -4.55
CA ILE A 34 -7.35 10.09 -4.75
C ILE A 34 -7.64 11.32 -5.63
N HIS A 35 -8.44 11.16 -6.69
CA HIS A 35 -8.85 12.29 -7.52
C HIS A 35 -9.70 13.33 -6.76
N ALA A 36 -10.52 12.90 -5.80
CA ALA A 36 -11.24 13.81 -4.93
C ALA A 36 -10.29 14.53 -3.95
N ASP A 37 -9.33 13.81 -3.37
CA ASP A 37 -8.33 14.35 -2.43
C ASP A 37 -7.38 15.36 -3.09
N MET A 38 -7.14 15.24 -4.41
CA MET A 38 -6.31 16.19 -5.17
C MET A 38 -6.96 17.58 -5.37
N LYS A 39 -8.24 17.75 -5.02
CA LYS A 39 -8.88 19.08 -5.08
C LYS A 39 -8.21 20.01 -4.06
N PRO A 40 -8.02 21.29 -4.40
CA PRO A 40 -7.19 22.21 -3.61
C PRO A 40 -7.65 22.37 -2.15
N GLU A 41 -8.96 22.28 -1.92
CA GLU A 41 -9.57 22.38 -0.59
C GLU A 41 -9.14 21.22 0.32
N VAL A 42 -9.11 20.00 -0.21
CA VAL A 42 -8.78 18.78 0.54
C VAL A 42 -7.26 18.57 0.56
N ALA A 43 -6.58 18.87 -0.54
CA ALA A 43 -5.14 18.74 -0.69
C ALA A 43 -4.38 19.57 0.34
N ALA A 44 -4.80 20.82 0.58
CA ALA A 44 -4.14 21.67 1.58
C ALA A 44 -4.24 21.09 3.01
N ALA A 45 -5.40 20.52 3.36
CA ALA A 45 -5.60 19.88 4.65
C ALA A 45 -4.76 18.60 4.80
N LEU A 46 -4.66 17.80 3.73
CA LEU A 46 -3.88 16.55 3.73
C LEU A 46 -2.36 16.78 3.70
N LEU A 47 -1.88 17.90 3.14
CA LEU A 47 -0.45 18.26 3.14
C LEU A 47 0.00 18.89 4.47
N HIS A 48 -0.92 19.53 5.19
CA HIS A 48 -0.64 20.23 6.45
C HIS A 48 -1.34 19.56 7.64
N GLN A 49 -1.21 18.23 7.73
CA GLN A 49 -1.73 17.46 8.85
C GLN A 49 -1.04 17.84 10.16
N ALA A 50 -1.74 17.69 11.28
CA ALA A 50 -1.13 17.80 12.60
C ALA A 50 -0.08 16.69 12.80
N VAL A 51 0.89 16.96 13.69
CA VAL A 51 1.91 15.97 14.04
C VAL A 51 1.26 14.80 14.77
N ASP A 52 1.34 13.61 14.19
CA ASP A 52 0.81 12.37 14.76
C ASP A 52 1.93 11.31 14.81
N ILE A 53 2.26 10.84 16.02
CA ILE A 53 3.41 9.95 16.29
C ILE A 53 3.10 8.49 15.91
N ASP A 54 1.83 8.12 15.79
CA ASP A 54 1.43 6.75 15.50
C ASP A 54 1.58 6.38 14.01
N VAL A 55 1.70 7.39 13.15
CA VAL A 55 1.88 7.22 11.71
C VAL A 55 3.30 7.52 11.25
N THR A 56 3.67 6.89 10.13
CA THR A 56 5.02 7.02 9.56
C THR A 56 5.35 8.47 9.20
N GLY A 57 6.54 8.92 9.57
CA GLY A 57 6.99 10.28 9.25
C GLY A 57 6.17 11.38 9.94
N CYS A 58 5.55 11.06 11.07
CA CYS A 58 4.75 11.96 11.89
C CYS A 58 3.61 12.68 11.14
N ALA A 59 3.04 12.02 10.11
CA ALA A 59 2.06 12.56 9.17
C ALA A 59 2.53 13.72 8.26
N GLN A 60 3.74 14.26 8.46
CA GLN A 60 4.21 15.47 7.77
C GLN A 60 4.68 15.23 6.33
N HIS A 61 5.05 13.99 5.99
CA HIS A 61 5.65 13.64 4.69
C HIS A 61 4.71 12.77 3.84
N TYR A 62 3.43 13.13 3.79
CA TYR A 62 2.40 12.38 3.09
C TYR A 62 2.38 12.65 1.57
N CYS A 63 2.25 11.59 0.77
CA CYS A 63 2.07 11.71 -0.69
C CYS A 63 0.59 11.57 -1.05
N LEU A 64 0.01 12.61 -1.65
CA LEU A 64 -1.38 12.61 -2.14
C LEU A 64 -1.62 11.59 -3.27
N HIS A 65 -0.64 11.37 -4.14
CA HIS A 65 -0.83 10.62 -5.39
C HIS A 65 -0.75 9.09 -5.22
N CYS A 66 -0.08 8.61 -4.17
CA CYS A 66 0.30 7.19 -4.01
C CYS A 66 -0.44 6.48 -2.87
N ALA A 67 -1.50 7.09 -2.35
CA ALA A 67 -2.21 6.63 -1.15
C ALA A 67 -3.08 5.38 -1.38
#